data_AF-A0A3D5DYD5-F1
#
_entry.id   AF-A0A3D5DYD5-F1
#
_cell.length_a   1.000
_cell.length_b   1.000
_cell.length_c   1.000
_cell.angle_alpha   90.00
_cell.angle_beta   90.00
_cell.angle_gamma   90.00
#
_symmetry.space_group_name_H-M   'P 1'
#
loop_
_entity.id
_entity.type
_entity.pdbx_description
1 polymer ?
#
loop_
_entity_poly.entity_id
_entity_poly.type
_entity_poly.pdbx_seq_one_letter_code
_entity_poly.pdbx_strand_id
1 'polypeptide(L)'
;MNTNGLTRDLVRAFPAGPGDLRRLYARLTAAAERDGILDVAYTIIDSPVGPLLLAATGAGLVRVAYATEDHDAVLQALADRISPRILSAPARLDTAARELEEYFAGRRQSFDLPLDWRLSAGFRRTVLSHLPEIEYGHTVSYAVIARLAGNPKAVRAAATACATNPLPVVVPCHRVIYSDGRIGRYLGGPDAKRTLLTLETAA
;
A
#
# COMPACT_ATOMS: atom_id res chain seq x y z
N MET A 1 22.46 39.15 -20.90
CA MET A 1 21.77 38.12 -21.72
C MET A 1 20.37 37.95 -21.17
N ASN A 2 19.35 38.15 -22.02
CA ASN A 2 17.96 38.30 -21.60
C ASN A 2 17.31 36.92 -21.44
N THR A 3 17.14 36.46 -20.21
CA THR A 3 16.59 35.12 -19.86
C THR A 3 15.20 34.86 -20.46
N ASN A 4 14.41 35.90 -20.72
CA ASN A 4 13.09 35.79 -21.36
C ASN A 4 13.11 35.40 -22.85
N GLY A 5 14.21 35.63 -23.57
CA GLY A 5 14.35 35.22 -24.97
C GLY A 5 14.58 33.72 -25.09
N LEU A 6 15.51 33.19 -24.30
CA LEU A 6 15.87 31.78 -24.25
C LEU A 6 14.68 30.88 -23.89
N THR A 7 13.87 31.25 -22.90
CA THR A 7 12.68 30.48 -22.50
C THR A 7 11.66 30.43 -23.63
N ARG A 8 11.49 31.53 -24.37
CA ARG A 8 10.53 31.63 -25.48
C ARG A 8 10.99 30.85 -26.71
N ASP A 9 12.31 30.82 -26.96
CA ASP A 9 12.93 30.03 -28.03
C ASP A 9 12.90 28.53 -27.73
N LEU A 10 13.10 28.13 -26.47
CA LEU A 10 12.96 26.74 -26.02
C LEU A 10 11.54 26.20 -26.19
N VAL A 11 10.51 26.99 -25.83
CA VAL A 11 9.10 26.61 -26.00
C VAL A 11 8.72 26.49 -27.48
N ARG A 12 9.33 27.28 -28.36
CA ARG A 12 9.13 27.18 -29.81
C ARG A 12 9.86 25.99 -30.43
N ALA A 13 11.05 25.66 -29.94
CA ALA A 13 11.85 24.53 -30.41
C ALA A 13 11.27 23.18 -29.95
N PHE A 14 10.58 23.16 -28.80
CA PHE A 14 9.96 21.96 -28.23
C PHE A 14 8.49 22.24 -27.86
N PRO A 15 7.57 22.33 -28.84
CA PRO A 15 6.15 22.52 -28.55
C PRO A 15 5.62 21.27 -27.82
N ALA A 16 5.49 21.36 -26.50
CA ALA A 16 4.95 20.27 -25.68
C ALA A 16 3.42 20.21 -25.85
N GLY A 17 2.94 19.14 -26.49
CA GLY A 17 1.53 18.80 -26.56
C GLY A 17 1.04 18.14 -25.25
N PRO A 18 -0.28 18.07 -25.03
CA PRO A 18 -0.87 17.52 -23.79
C PRO A 18 -0.45 16.07 -23.47
N GLY A 19 0.02 15.31 -24.47
CA GLY A 19 0.49 13.93 -24.30
C GLY A 19 2.00 13.76 -24.10
N ASP A 20 2.79 14.83 -24.27
CA ASP A 20 4.25 14.70 -24.35
C ASP A 20 4.87 14.43 -22.98
N LEU A 21 4.36 15.08 -21.94
CA LEU A 21 4.80 14.81 -20.57
C LEU A 21 4.54 13.35 -20.18
N ARG A 22 3.37 12.80 -20.54
CA ARG A 22 3.03 11.38 -20.30
C ARG A 22 3.98 10.44 -21.06
N ARG A 23 4.30 10.74 -22.33
CA ARG A 23 5.28 9.94 -23.10
C ARG A 23 6.67 10.02 -22.50
N LEU A 24 7.10 11.21 -22.05
CA LEU A 24 8.39 11.41 -21.40
C LEU A 24 8.47 10.64 -20.08
N TYR A 25 7.44 10.69 -19.24
CA TYR A 25 7.36 9.88 -18.03
C TYR A 25 7.40 8.38 -18.33
N ALA A 26 6.61 7.91 -19.31
CA ALA A 26 6.64 6.50 -19.70
C ALA A 26 8.03 6.04 -20.18
N ARG A 27 8.72 6.88 -20.97
CA ARG A 27 10.10 6.61 -21.42
C ARG A 27 11.09 6.61 -20.26
N LEU A 28 10.96 7.56 -19.33
CA LEU A 28 11.80 7.65 -18.13
C LEU A 28 11.63 6.42 -17.27
N THR A 29 10.38 6.04 -16.94
CA THR A 29 10.08 4.85 -16.14
C THR A 29 10.63 3.59 -16.80
N ALA A 30 10.39 3.40 -18.10
CA ALA A 30 10.89 2.23 -18.81
C ALA A 30 12.44 2.19 -18.88
N ALA A 31 13.10 3.34 -19.01
CA ALA A 31 14.56 3.41 -18.96
C ALA A 31 15.08 3.12 -17.54
N ALA A 32 14.47 3.72 -16.52
CA ALA A 32 14.85 3.51 -15.13
C ALA A 32 14.74 2.05 -14.70
N GLU A 33 13.72 1.34 -15.19
CA GLU A 33 13.57 -0.11 -14.99
C GLU A 33 14.66 -0.90 -15.70
N ARG A 34 14.87 -0.66 -17.00
CA ARG A 34 15.90 -1.37 -17.79
C ARG A 34 17.30 -1.20 -17.22
N ASP A 35 17.61 0.00 -16.73
CA ASP A 35 18.93 0.35 -16.22
C ASP A 35 19.09 -0.01 -14.73
N GLY A 36 18.07 -0.59 -14.10
CA GLY A 36 18.13 -1.03 -12.69
C GLY A 36 18.22 0.14 -11.70
N ILE A 37 17.73 1.31 -12.07
CA ILE A 37 17.74 2.53 -11.25
C ILE A 37 16.38 2.89 -10.66
N LEU A 38 15.37 2.02 -10.79
CA LEU A 38 14.07 2.14 -10.12
C LEU A 38 13.96 1.19 -8.92
N ASP A 39 14.13 1.73 -7.71
CA ASP A 39 14.05 0.93 -6.48
C ASP A 39 12.62 0.74 -6.00
N VAL A 40 11.82 1.82 -6.06
CA VAL A 40 10.44 1.83 -5.57
C VAL A 40 9.51 2.26 -6.71
N ALA A 41 8.65 1.35 -7.14
CA ALA A 41 7.56 1.65 -8.05
C ALA A 41 6.30 1.97 -7.24
N TYR A 42 5.49 2.93 -7.68
CA TYR A 42 4.17 3.15 -7.10
C TYR A 42 3.09 3.37 -8.16
N THR A 43 1.84 3.18 -7.75
CA THR A 43 0.64 3.56 -8.48
C THR A 43 -0.47 3.92 -7.49
N ILE A 44 -1.52 4.57 -7.97
CA ILE A 44 -2.74 4.83 -7.19
C ILE A 44 -3.89 4.13 -7.92
N ILE A 45 -4.69 3.38 -7.17
CA ILE A 45 -5.90 2.72 -7.67
C ILE A 45 -7.13 3.27 -6.96
N ASP A 46 -8.25 3.32 -7.67
CA ASP A 46 -9.55 3.56 -7.04
C ASP A 46 -10.05 2.29 -6.34
N SER A 47 -10.77 2.45 -5.23
CA SER A 47 -11.36 1.33 -4.51
C SER A 47 -12.60 1.74 -3.71
N PRO A 48 -13.44 0.79 -3.26
CA PRO A 48 -14.57 1.07 -2.37
C PRO A 48 -14.20 1.70 -1.02
N VAL A 49 -12.92 1.69 -0.63
CA VAL A 49 -12.40 2.35 0.57
C VAL A 49 -11.63 3.65 0.26
N GLY A 50 -11.88 4.22 -0.92
CA GLY A 50 -11.20 5.39 -1.45
C GLY A 50 -9.92 5.04 -2.23
N PRO A 51 -9.22 6.06 -2.75
CA PRO A 51 -7.95 5.84 -3.47
C PRO A 51 -6.91 5.17 -2.57
N LEU A 52 -6.23 4.17 -3.10
CA LEU A 52 -5.14 3.47 -2.44
C LEU A 52 -3.84 3.66 -3.21
N LEU A 53 -2.80 4.14 -2.52
CA LEU A 53 -1.44 4.12 -3.04
C LEU A 53 -0.81 2.75 -2.80
N LEU A 54 -0.36 2.11 -3.88
CA LEU A 54 0.39 0.87 -3.84
C LEU A 54 1.86 1.19 -4.15
N ALA A 55 2.78 0.68 -3.35
CA ALA A 55 4.20 0.77 -3.65
C ALA A 55 4.88 -0.60 -3.51
N ALA A 56 5.81 -0.90 -4.41
CA ALA A 56 6.57 -2.13 -4.43
C ALA A 56 8.06 -1.87 -4.65
N THR A 57 8.89 -2.70 -4.03
CA THR A 57 10.33 -2.79 -4.33
C THR A 57 10.59 -3.95 -5.29
N GLY A 58 11.87 -4.26 -5.57
CA GLY A 58 12.23 -5.51 -6.26
C GLY A 58 11.87 -6.79 -5.49
N ALA A 59 11.62 -6.70 -4.17
CA ALA A 59 11.26 -7.85 -3.34
C ALA A 59 9.76 -8.13 -3.27
N GLY A 60 8.90 -7.16 -3.62
CA GLY A 60 7.45 -7.29 -3.54
C GLY A 60 6.74 -6.01 -3.10
N LEU A 61 5.43 -6.14 -2.85
CA LEU A 61 4.59 -5.05 -2.33
C LEU A 61 5.09 -4.66 -0.94
N VAL A 62 5.43 -3.38 -0.77
CA VAL A 62 6.01 -2.84 0.47
C VAL A 62 5.06 -1.90 1.20
N ARG A 63 4.09 -1.29 0.49
CA ARG A 63 3.14 -0.35 1.07
C ARG A 63 1.78 -0.38 0.37
N VAL A 64 0.71 -0.34 1.15
CA VAL A 64 -0.67 0.00 0.73
C VAL A 64 -1.18 1.14 1.61
N ALA A 65 -1.23 2.37 1.11
CA ALA A 65 -1.62 3.53 1.90
C ALA A 65 -3.02 4.02 1.55
N TYR A 66 -3.77 4.44 2.57
CA TYR A 66 -5.05 5.13 2.39
C TYR A 66 -4.83 6.61 2.07
N ALA A 67 -5.76 7.22 1.34
CA ALA A 67 -5.75 8.66 1.07
C ALA A 67 -5.67 9.54 2.34
N THR A 68 -6.20 9.08 3.48
CA THR A 68 -6.14 9.77 4.77
C THR A 68 -4.73 9.90 5.34
N GLU A 69 -3.77 9.18 4.79
CA GLU A 69 -2.37 9.19 5.22
C GLU A 69 -1.51 10.22 4.50
N ASP A 70 -2.09 10.97 3.55
CA ASP A 70 -1.39 11.86 2.63
C ASP A 70 -0.37 11.10 1.76
N HIS A 71 -0.73 10.85 0.50
CA HIS A 71 0.12 10.08 -0.41
C HIS A 71 1.49 10.71 -0.64
N ASP A 72 1.61 12.04 -0.63
CA ASP A 72 2.90 12.71 -0.83
C ASP A 72 3.79 12.50 0.40
N ALA A 73 3.22 12.60 1.61
CA ALA A 73 3.93 12.29 2.85
C ALA A 73 4.38 10.81 2.91
N VAL A 74 3.54 9.89 2.42
CA VAL A 74 3.89 8.46 2.32
C VAL A 74 5.04 8.24 1.34
N LEU A 75 4.99 8.84 0.15
CA LEU A 75 6.06 8.73 -0.85
C LEU A 75 7.37 9.31 -0.33
N GLN A 76 7.33 10.44 0.35
CA GLN A 76 8.52 11.03 0.99
C GLN A 76 9.09 10.09 2.06
N ALA A 77 8.24 9.51 2.92
CA ALA A 77 8.70 8.56 3.93
C ALA A 77 9.32 7.28 3.33
N LEU A 78 8.82 6.82 2.17
CA LEU A 78 9.44 5.72 1.42
C LEU A 78 10.78 6.13 0.82
N ALA A 79 10.88 7.35 0.30
CA ALA A 79 12.12 7.91 -0.22
C ALA A 79 13.22 7.94 0.85
N ASP A 80 12.87 8.42 2.05
CA ASP A 80 13.80 8.56 3.17
C ASP A 80 14.23 7.21 3.77
N ARG A 81 13.30 6.24 3.85
CA ARG A 81 13.53 4.96 4.53
C ARG A 81 14.01 3.83 3.64
N ILE A 82 13.73 3.90 2.35
CA ILE A 82 14.04 2.83 1.38
C ILE A 82 15.03 3.35 0.35
N SER A 83 14.60 4.32 -0.47
CA SER A 83 15.43 4.89 -1.53
C SER A 83 14.72 6.07 -2.20
N PRO A 84 15.44 7.17 -2.52
CA PRO A 84 14.89 8.29 -3.28
C PRO A 84 14.60 7.94 -4.75
N ARG A 85 15.03 6.77 -5.23
CA ARG A 85 14.77 6.28 -6.60
C ARG A 85 13.36 5.71 -6.71
N ILE A 86 12.37 6.60 -6.56
CA ILE A 86 10.94 6.30 -6.58
C ILE A 86 10.27 6.93 -7.80
N LEU A 87 9.51 6.15 -8.57
CA LEU A 87 8.76 6.63 -9.74
C LEU A 87 7.38 5.99 -9.82
N SER A 88 6.43 6.72 -10.42
CA SER A 88 5.15 6.16 -10.84
C SER A 88 5.40 5.16 -11.98
N ALA A 89 5.11 3.90 -11.69
CA ALA A 89 5.35 2.77 -12.59
C ALA A 89 4.23 1.72 -12.45
N PRO A 90 3.01 2.01 -12.95
CA PRO A 90 1.84 1.15 -12.75
C PRO A 90 2.05 -0.30 -13.19
N ALA A 91 2.78 -0.51 -14.29
CA ALA A 91 3.05 -1.85 -14.83
C ALA A 91 3.69 -2.82 -13.82
N ARG A 92 4.54 -2.32 -12.90
CA ARG A 92 5.13 -3.15 -11.84
C ARG A 92 4.14 -3.57 -10.75
N LEU A 93 2.99 -2.93 -10.70
CA LEU A 93 1.95 -3.12 -9.70
C LEU A 93 0.68 -3.74 -10.31
N ASP A 94 0.65 -4.06 -11.60
CA ASP A 94 -0.53 -4.60 -12.30
C ASP A 94 -1.11 -5.84 -11.61
N THR A 95 -0.24 -6.74 -11.12
CA THR A 95 -0.70 -7.92 -10.37
C THR A 95 -1.38 -7.52 -9.07
N ALA A 96 -0.74 -6.67 -8.26
CA ALA A 96 -1.31 -6.20 -6.99
C ALA A 96 -2.61 -5.42 -7.18
N ALA A 97 -2.67 -4.55 -8.20
CA ALA A 97 -3.87 -3.81 -8.57
C ALA A 97 -5.02 -4.74 -8.97
N ARG A 98 -4.74 -5.74 -9.83
CA ARG A 98 -5.73 -6.74 -10.24
C ARG A 98 -6.24 -7.56 -9.07
N GLU A 99 -5.37 -8.04 -8.20
CA GLU A 99 -5.82 -8.84 -7.04
C GLU A 99 -6.65 -8.00 -6.06
N LEU A 100 -6.31 -6.73 -5.84
CA LEU A 100 -7.13 -5.83 -5.04
C LEU A 100 -8.49 -5.58 -5.68
N GLU A 101 -8.54 -5.38 -7.00
CA GLU A 101 -9.80 -5.25 -7.73
C GLU A 101 -10.68 -6.51 -7.58
N GLU A 102 -10.09 -7.70 -7.79
CA GLU A 102 -10.78 -8.99 -7.60
C GLU A 102 -11.30 -9.14 -6.16
N TYR A 103 -10.51 -8.75 -5.17
CA TYR A 103 -10.89 -8.78 -3.75
C TYR A 103 -12.06 -7.85 -3.47
N PHE A 104 -11.98 -6.59 -3.90
CA PHE A 104 -13.06 -5.61 -3.72
C PHE A 104 -14.35 -5.97 -4.47
N ALA A 105 -14.24 -6.76 -5.54
CA ALA A 105 -15.38 -7.30 -6.25
C ALA A 105 -15.90 -8.64 -5.68
N GLY A 106 -15.36 -9.12 -4.56
CA GLY A 106 -15.76 -10.38 -3.92
C GLY A 106 -15.34 -11.65 -4.69
N ARG A 107 -14.52 -11.52 -5.74
CA ARG A 107 -14.05 -12.65 -6.56
C ARG A 107 -12.78 -13.31 -6.03
N ARG A 108 -12.18 -12.74 -4.99
CA ARG A 108 -10.95 -13.21 -4.35
C ARG A 108 -11.04 -13.12 -2.84
N GLN A 109 -10.57 -14.18 -2.17
CA GLN A 109 -10.56 -14.28 -0.70
C GLN A 109 -9.14 -14.31 -0.10
N SER A 110 -8.11 -14.53 -0.92
CA SER A 110 -6.69 -14.56 -0.52
C SER A 110 -5.81 -13.86 -1.55
N PHE A 111 -4.68 -13.30 -1.12
CA PHE A 111 -3.69 -12.65 -2.00
C PHE A 111 -2.50 -13.56 -2.25
N ASP A 112 -2.01 -13.59 -3.49
CA ASP A 112 -0.80 -14.30 -3.90
C ASP A 112 0.23 -13.28 -4.40
N LEU A 113 0.69 -12.44 -3.47
CA LEU A 113 1.61 -11.35 -3.74
C LEU A 113 2.91 -11.56 -2.96
N PRO A 114 4.09 -11.39 -3.58
CA PRO A 114 5.32 -11.26 -2.82
C PRO A 114 5.24 -10.00 -1.96
N LEU A 115 5.49 -10.15 -0.65
CA LEU A 115 5.43 -9.05 0.32
C LEU A 115 6.83 -8.69 0.82
N ASP A 116 7.12 -7.39 0.82
CA ASP A 116 8.34 -6.84 1.36
C ASP A 116 8.12 -6.34 2.79
N TRP A 117 8.63 -7.12 3.75
CA TRP A 117 8.43 -6.86 5.17
C TRP A 117 9.36 -5.79 5.76
N ARG A 118 10.23 -5.13 4.98
CA ARG A 118 11.27 -4.23 5.52
C ARG A 118 10.75 -3.08 6.40
N LEU A 119 9.48 -2.67 6.22
CA LEU A 119 8.87 -1.61 7.02
C LEU A 119 8.34 -2.08 8.39
N SER A 120 8.38 -3.39 8.67
CA SER A 120 7.98 -3.99 9.94
C SER A 120 9.08 -4.91 10.48
N ALA A 121 9.39 -4.80 11.78
CA ALA A 121 10.46 -5.56 12.42
C ALA A 121 10.06 -6.01 13.83
N GLY A 122 10.79 -7.02 14.33
CA GLY A 122 10.59 -7.59 15.66
C GLY A 122 9.15 -8.09 15.85
N PHE A 123 8.60 -7.87 17.05
CA PHE A 123 7.26 -8.34 17.42
C PHE A 123 6.16 -7.85 16.47
N ARG A 124 6.28 -6.65 15.88
CA ARG A 124 5.31 -6.16 14.90
C ARG A 124 5.27 -7.04 13.66
N ARG A 125 6.43 -7.45 13.14
CA ARG A 125 6.52 -8.35 11.99
C ARG A 125 5.91 -9.71 12.33
N THR A 126 6.21 -10.26 13.50
CA THR A 126 5.62 -11.52 13.98
C THR A 126 4.11 -11.45 14.06
N VAL A 127 3.55 -10.37 14.62
CA VAL A 127 2.09 -10.18 14.66
C VAL A 127 1.51 -10.14 13.25
N LEU A 128 2.08 -9.33 12.36
CA LEU A 128 1.56 -9.15 11.01
C LEU A 128 1.64 -10.44 10.17
N SER A 129 2.65 -11.30 10.38
CA SER A 129 2.77 -12.56 9.65
C SER A 129 1.71 -13.60 10.01
N HIS A 130 1.07 -13.48 11.18
CA HIS A 130 -0.04 -14.35 11.58
C HIS A 130 -1.41 -13.84 11.09
N LEU A 131 -1.52 -12.58 10.66
CA LEU A 131 -2.82 -12.04 10.23
C LEU A 131 -3.41 -12.76 9.01
N PRO A 132 -2.62 -13.17 7.99
CA PRO A 132 -3.13 -13.96 6.88
C PRO A 132 -3.74 -15.32 7.25
N GLU A 133 -3.46 -15.84 8.45
CA GLU A 133 -4.07 -17.09 8.96
C GLU A 133 -5.54 -16.88 9.37
N ILE A 134 -5.98 -15.64 9.58
CA ILE A 134 -7.40 -15.35 9.84
C ILE A 134 -8.14 -15.46 8.52
N GLU A 135 -9.02 -16.43 8.38
CA GLU A 135 -9.79 -16.67 7.16
C GLU A 135 -10.63 -15.46 6.73
N TYR A 136 -10.90 -15.36 5.43
CA TYR A 136 -11.84 -14.38 4.89
C TYR A 136 -13.21 -14.51 5.56
N GLY A 137 -13.82 -13.38 5.92
CA GLY A 137 -15.13 -13.35 6.60
C GLY A 137 -15.06 -13.63 8.11
N HIS A 138 -13.89 -13.98 8.64
CA HIS A 138 -13.71 -14.27 10.06
C HIS A 138 -12.97 -13.14 10.78
N THR A 139 -13.23 -13.03 12.08
CA THR A 139 -12.56 -12.07 12.95
C THR A 139 -11.99 -12.73 14.19
N VAL A 140 -10.92 -12.15 14.73
CA VAL A 140 -10.30 -12.57 15.98
C VAL A 140 -10.03 -11.38 16.88
N SER A 141 -9.83 -11.61 18.17
CA SER A 141 -9.46 -10.53 19.09
C SER A 141 -7.96 -10.24 19.10
N TYR A 142 -7.58 -9.03 19.51
CA TYR A 142 -6.16 -8.70 19.74
C TYR A 142 -5.48 -9.66 20.74
N ALA A 143 -6.23 -10.22 21.69
CA ALA A 143 -5.70 -11.19 22.65
C ALA A 143 -5.36 -12.53 21.99
N VAL A 144 -6.17 -12.97 21.02
CA VAL A 144 -5.89 -14.16 20.20
C VAL A 144 -4.60 -13.93 19.41
N ILE A 145 -4.48 -12.77 18.74
CA ILE A 145 -3.28 -12.43 17.96
C ILE A 145 -2.03 -12.33 18.83
N ALA A 146 -2.09 -11.73 20.02
CA ALA A 146 -0.94 -11.66 20.91
C ALA A 146 -0.46 -13.07 21.32
N ARG A 147 -1.40 -13.98 21.57
CA ARG A 147 -1.10 -15.38 21.88
C ARG A 147 -0.50 -16.13 20.69
N LEU A 148 -1.05 -15.97 19.48
CA LEU A 148 -0.49 -16.57 18.26
C LEU A 148 0.93 -16.07 17.98
N ALA A 149 1.18 -14.77 18.19
CA ALA A 149 2.50 -14.16 18.09
C ALA A 149 3.46 -14.53 19.24
N GLY A 150 3.12 -15.51 20.09
CA GLY A 150 3.98 -16.05 21.14
C GLY A 150 4.06 -15.23 22.43
N ASN A 151 3.26 -14.16 22.58
CA ASN A 151 3.23 -13.37 23.80
C ASN A 151 1.80 -12.97 24.21
N PRO A 152 1.08 -13.81 24.96
CA PRO A 152 -0.29 -13.56 25.40
C PRO A 152 -0.46 -12.25 26.20
N LYS A 153 0.60 -11.75 26.85
CA LYS A 153 0.56 -10.50 27.63
C LYS A 153 0.72 -9.24 26.76
N ALA A 154 1.11 -9.39 25.50
CA ALA A 154 1.44 -8.28 24.60
C ALA A 154 0.25 -7.73 23.78
N VAL A 155 -0.97 -7.77 24.34
CA VAL A 155 -2.21 -7.37 23.63
C VAL A 155 -2.13 -5.95 23.07
N ARG A 156 -1.61 -4.98 23.86
CA ARG A 156 -1.44 -3.59 23.38
C ARG A 156 -0.43 -3.49 22.25
N ALA A 157 0.67 -4.23 22.32
CA ALA A 157 1.68 -4.23 21.25
C ALA A 157 1.14 -4.88 19.97
N ALA A 158 0.30 -5.91 20.09
CA ALA A 158 -0.41 -6.50 18.95
C ALA A 158 -1.39 -5.51 18.31
N ALA A 159 -2.13 -4.74 19.13
CA ALA A 159 -2.99 -3.67 18.63
C ALA A 159 -2.20 -2.58 17.90
N THR A 160 -1.05 -2.14 18.44
CA THR A 160 -0.16 -1.20 17.77
C THR A 160 0.37 -1.78 16.45
N ALA A 161 0.78 -3.05 16.42
CA ALA A 161 1.23 -3.71 15.20
C ALA A 161 0.16 -3.66 14.10
N CYS A 162 -1.09 -3.99 14.44
CA CYS A 162 -2.23 -3.90 13.52
C CYS A 162 -2.48 -2.46 13.04
N ALA A 163 -2.38 -1.48 13.93
CA ALA A 163 -2.57 -0.06 13.61
C ALA A 163 -1.45 0.52 12.73
N THR A 164 -0.24 -0.04 12.80
CA THR A 164 0.93 0.39 12.01
C THR A 164 1.26 -0.58 10.86
N ASN A 165 0.29 -1.37 10.43
CA ASN A 165 0.48 -2.30 9.32
C ASN A 165 0.80 -1.51 8.02
N PRO A 166 1.97 -1.72 7.39
CA PRO A 166 2.28 -1.05 6.12
C PRO A 166 1.50 -1.62 4.93
N LEU A 167 0.88 -2.79 5.08
CA LEU A 167 0.21 -3.54 4.01
C LEU A 167 -1.27 -3.83 4.38
N PRO A 168 -2.10 -2.85 4.75
CA PRO A 168 -3.51 -3.08 5.02
C PRO A 168 -4.23 -3.67 3.80
N VAL A 169 -5.42 -4.26 4.04
CA VAL A 169 -6.19 -5.07 3.07
C VAL A 169 -5.49 -6.39 2.73
N VAL A 170 -4.26 -6.34 2.20
CA VAL A 170 -3.47 -7.52 1.81
C VAL A 170 -3.01 -8.32 3.03
N VAL A 171 -2.51 -7.64 4.06
CA VAL A 171 -2.29 -8.19 5.40
C VAL A 171 -3.50 -7.75 6.26
N PRO A 172 -4.41 -8.66 6.63
CA PRO A 172 -5.79 -8.30 6.96
C PRO A 172 -5.97 -7.85 8.42
N CYS A 173 -5.35 -6.73 8.82
CA CYS A 173 -5.50 -6.18 10.16
C CYS A 173 -6.91 -5.63 10.47
N HIS A 174 -7.78 -5.48 9.46
CA HIS A 174 -9.21 -5.20 9.65
C HIS A 174 -9.96 -6.37 10.29
N ARG A 175 -9.48 -7.61 10.16
CA ARG A 175 -10.07 -8.81 10.78
C ARG A 175 -9.81 -8.91 12.29
N VAL A 176 -8.98 -8.03 12.86
CA VAL A 176 -8.69 -8.01 14.30
C VAL A 176 -9.54 -6.97 15.01
N ILE A 177 -10.35 -7.39 15.99
CA ILE A 177 -11.31 -6.53 16.71
C ILE A 177 -11.11 -6.62 18.23
N TYR A 178 -11.86 -5.82 18.99
CA TYR A 178 -11.88 -5.96 20.44
C TYR A 178 -12.63 -7.24 20.86
N SER A 179 -12.28 -7.80 22.02
CA SER A 179 -12.90 -9.04 22.52
C SER A 179 -14.40 -8.92 22.82
N ASP A 180 -14.92 -7.69 22.96
CA ASP A 180 -16.34 -7.39 23.15
C ASP A 180 -17.09 -7.17 21.82
N GLY A 181 -16.45 -7.49 20.68
CA GLY A 181 -17.04 -7.36 19.34
C GLY A 181 -16.94 -5.96 18.75
N ARG A 182 -16.47 -4.96 19.48
CA ARG A 182 -16.35 -3.59 18.95
C ARG A 182 -15.22 -3.47 17.93
N ILE A 183 -15.45 -2.64 16.91
CA ILE A 183 -14.45 -2.30 15.89
C ILE A 183 -13.38 -1.38 16.51
N GLY A 184 -12.12 -1.82 16.42
CA GLY A 184 -10.97 -1.04 16.86
C GLY A 184 -10.55 0.05 15.88
N ARG A 185 -9.53 0.83 16.27
CA ARG A 185 -8.89 1.80 15.36
C ARG A 185 -8.32 1.09 14.13
N TYR A 186 -8.32 1.80 13.02
CA TYR A 186 -7.84 1.30 11.74
C TYR A 186 -7.20 2.44 10.97
N LEU A 187 -6.15 2.12 10.21
CA LEU A 187 -5.33 3.11 9.52
C LEU A 187 -6.15 3.91 8.50
N GLY A 188 -6.99 3.21 7.72
CA GLY A 188 -7.95 3.84 6.79
C GLY A 188 -9.22 4.40 7.44
N GLY A 189 -9.25 4.49 8.78
CA GLY A 189 -10.42 4.93 9.52
C GLY A 189 -11.49 3.85 9.74
N PRO A 190 -12.49 4.14 10.60
CA PRO A 190 -13.51 3.17 10.99
C PRO A 190 -14.41 2.75 9.82
N ASP A 191 -14.66 3.64 8.85
CA ASP A 191 -15.54 3.35 7.72
C ASP A 191 -14.89 2.37 6.74
N ALA A 192 -13.60 2.55 6.42
CA ALA A 192 -12.87 1.56 5.62
C ALA A 192 -12.88 0.17 6.28
N LYS A 193 -12.69 0.11 7.60
CA LYS A 193 -12.74 -1.17 8.34
C LYS A 193 -14.12 -1.81 8.26
N ARG A 194 -15.20 -1.03 8.40
CA ARG A 194 -16.57 -1.53 8.23
C ARG A 194 -16.82 -2.03 6.82
N THR A 195 -16.44 -1.26 5.80
CA THR A 195 -16.60 -1.65 4.39
C THR A 195 -15.92 -2.98 4.11
N LEU A 196 -14.68 -3.17 4.57
CA LEU A 196 -13.96 -4.43 4.41
C LEU A 196 -14.66 -5.58 5.14
N LEU A 197 -15.04 -5.41 6.42
CA LEU A 197 -15.74 -6.45 7.16
C LEU A 197 -17.08 -6.82 6.51
N THR A 198 -17.87 -5.84 6.07
CA THR A 198 -19.15 -6.07 5.38
C THR A 198 -18.94 -6.82 4.07
N LEU A 199 -17.98 -6.39 3.24
CA LEU A 199 -17.59 -7.07 2.00
C LEU A 199 -17.27 -8.54 2.24
N GLU A 200 -16.52 -8.83 3.31
CA GLU A 200 -16.12 -10.20 3.61
C GLU A 200 -17.25 -11.09 4.14
N THR A 201 -18.28 -10.51 4.74
CA THR A 201 -19.44 -11.24 5.27
C THR A 201 -20.60 -11.38 4.28
N ALA A 202 -20.60 -10.62 3.19
CA ALA A 202 -21.69 -10.59 2.21
C ALA A 202 -21.49 -11.54 1.02
N ALA A 203 -20.34 -12.22 0.94
CA ALA A 203 -19.96 -13.13 -0.14
C ALA A 203 -20.40 -14.57 0.11
#